data_AF-A0A947GCJ2-F1
#
_entry.id   AF-A0A947GCJ2-F1
#
_cell.length_a   1.000
_cell.length_b   1.000
_cell.length_c   1.000
_cell.angle_alpha   90.00
_cell.angle_beta   90.00
_cell.angle_gamma   90.00
#
_symmetry.space_group_name_H-M   'P 1'
#
loop_
_entity.id
_entity.type
_entity.pdbx_description
1 polymer ?
#
loop_
_entity_poly.entity_id
_entity_poly.type
_entity_poly.pdbx_seq_one_letter_code
_entity_poly.pdbx_strand_id
1 'polypeptide(L)'
;MGAAPQPASSGADRVALEIDDRATAAATTEILQRRGVYVADGPSDDGEAVVALARKRPITIDEAAELAELCMSGAHRRKPLVVLAAWPDELGDPVERAAALGYLRCFGGLVCTDPSTWIETLVLVARLGLPLGPRLAIVAEPHSLLSAQASALEREYSRLGARLSPSLEGASDDGHDAVLVDIDSVDSRTPTHVGGALVVPVCSRGELATASRPALVDLRHAMAALRGAGRLALRIDQGIGPAPEDAPSSLGIDRERFDRQLGKLGKSAGDHETKVLLAAYGVDVSRQAVATTPSAAVRIAKRAGFPVDIKPWGPDIPSEYDGCPVERELMTAADVRRGYAAAIGAADLPSGAAVIVRASPPPGQELRAELIDLPEVGWTAVVYLRSRPQPVAAPAPLSLADSRALASAVVATRADDTDLDTTALSDLLTRVSYLVWDHGEDIERLDLGRILLPEDGGAMVVDAIARLRR
;
A
#
# COMPACT_ATOMS: atom_id res chain seq x y z
N MET A 1 55.01 15.59 -4.49
CA MET A 1 53.57 15.36 -4.67
C MET A 1 52.92 15.42 -3.31
N GLY A 2 52.51 16.63 -2.89
CA GLY A 2 51.72 16.80 -1.67
C GLY A 2 50.27 16.47 -2.00
N ALA A 3 49.66 15.57 -1.24
CA ALA A 3 48.23 15.30 -1.32
C ALA A 3 47.47 16.60 -1.08
N ALA A 4 46.59 16.97 -2.02
CA ALA A 4 45.66 18.07 -1.83
C ALA A 4 44.76 17.74 -0.62
N PRO A 5 44.49 18.70 0.26
CA PRO A 5 43.59 18.47 1.38
C PRO A 5 42.20 18.14 0.84
N GLN A 6 41.66 16.97 1.21
CA GLN A 6 40.24 16.68 1.04
C GLN A 6 39.45 17.79 1.72
N PRO A 7 38.50 18.45 1.02
CA PRO A 7 37.60 19.37 1.69
C PRO A 7 36.81 18.57 2.73
N ALA A 8 36.90 18.98 3.99
CA ALA A 8 36.08 18.43 5.06
C ALA A 8 34.60 18.71 4.71
N SER A 9 33.90 17.71 4.18
CA SER A 9 32.46 17.76 4.00
C SER A 9 31.83 17.55 5.38
N SER A 10 31.07 18.54 5.85
CA SER A 10 29.92 18.27 6.74
C SER A 10 29.19 17.02 6.24
N GLY A 11 28.67 16.14 7.11
CA GLY A 11 28.12 14.79 6.79
C GLY A 11 27.10 14.64 5.63
N ALA A 12 26.78 15.70 4.89
CA ALA A 12 26.12 15.68 3.59
C ALA A 12 26.86 14.80 2.56
N ASP A 13 26.08 14.14 1.70
CA ASP A 13 26.53 13.35 0.54
C ASP A 13 27.19 11.99 0.82
N ARG A 14 26.86 11.32 1.95
CA ARG A 14 27.38 9.99 2.28
C ARG A 14 26.33 8.88 2.18
N VAL A 15 26.72 7.73 1.63
CA VAL A 15 25.94 6.49 1.60
C VAL A 15 26.77 5.33 2.17
N ALA A 16 26.21 4.56 3.10
CA ALA A 16 26.74 3.29 3.56
C ALA A 16 26.11 2.15 2.76
N LEU A 17 26.91 1.23 2.22
CA LEU A 17 26.42 0.13 1.38
C LEU A 17 26.33 -1.19 2.17
N GLU A 18 25.10 -1.67 2.35
CA GLU A 18 24.75 -2.98 2.88
C GLU A 18 24.23 -3.87 1.74
N ILE A 19 25.15 -4.31 0.88
CA ILE A 19 24.84 -5.03 -0.36
C ILE A 19 25.51 -6.41 -0.36
N ASP A 20 24.71 -7.48 -0.44
CA ASP A 20 25.22 -8.85 -0.40
C ASP A 20 26.04 -9.22 -1.65
N ASP A 21 25.68 -8.66 -2.81
CA ASP A 21 26.39 -8.91 -4.06
C ASP A 21 27.56 -7.94 -4.29
N ARG A 22 28.78 -8.47 -4.33
CA ARG A 22 29.99 -7.67 -4.49
C ARG A 22 30.06 -6.91 -5.83
N ALA A 23 29.54 -7.49 -6.91
CA ALA A 23 29.55 -6.83 -8.22
C ALA A 23 28.55 -5.67 -8.24
N THR A 24 27.34 -5.89 -7.69
CA THR A 24 26.36 -4.82 -7.49
C THR A 24 26.91 -3.72 -6.58
N ALA A 25 27.60 -4.06 -5.49
CA ALA A 25 28.20 -3.09 -4.59
C ALA A 25 29.28 -2.23 -5.27
N ALA A 26 30.17 -2.86 -6.05
CA ALA A 26 31.20 -2.15 -6.80
C ALA A 26 30.62 -1.22 -7.87
N ALA A 27 29.64 -1.69 -8.65
CA ALA A 27 28.96 -0.87 -9.66
C ALA A 27 28.21 0.31 -9.03
N THR A 28 27.51 0.07 -7.92
CA THR A 28 26.80 1.12 -7.16
C THR A 28 27.78 2.17 -6.65
N THR A 29 28.92 1.74 -6.10
CA THR A 29 29.99 2.64 -5.63
C THR A 29 30.48 3.54 -6.75
N GLU A 30 30.78 2.97 -7.92
CA GLU A 30 31.28 3.73 -9.06
C GLU A 30 30.25 4.77 -9.55
N ILE A 31 28.97 4.38 -9.62
CA ILE A 31 27.88 5.28 -10.03
C ILE A 31 27.73 6.43 -9.02
N LEU A 32 27.64 6.13 -7.72
CA LEU A 32 27.48 7.13 -6.66
C LEU A 32 28.65 8.12 -6.64
N GLN A 33 29.90 7.63 -6.72
CA GLN A 33 31.09 8.49 -6.70
C GLN A 33 31.14 9.43 -7.91
N ARG A 34 30.80 8.94 -9.12
CA ARG A 34 30.69 9.79 -10.32
C ARG A 34 29.67 10.91 -10.15
N ARG A 35 28.63 10.66 -9.34
CA ARG A 35 27.54 11.58 -9.01
C ARG A 35 27.82 12.44 -7.76
N GLY A 36 29.03 12.38 -7.23
CA GLY A 36 29.47 13.18 -6.08
C GLY A 36 28.90 12.70 -4.75
N VAL A 37 28.51 11.43 -4.66
CA VAL A 37 28.08 10.77 -3.42
C VAL A 37 29.20 9.86 -2.93
N TYR A 38 29.68 10.11 -1.71
CA TYR A 38 30.75 9.35 -1.09
C TYR A 38 30.20 8.07 -0.46
N VAL A 39 30.92 6.96 -0.67
CA VAL A 39 30.61 5.68 -0.05
C VAL A 39 31.41 5.54 1.24
N ALA A 40 30.70 5.40 2.37
CA ALA A 40 31.30 5.22 3.68
C ALA A 40 31.76 3.76 3.89
N ASP A 41 32.83 3.58 4.65
CA ASP A 41 33.29 2.27 5.13
C ASP A 41 32.34 1.77 6.24
N GLY A 42 31.19 1.23 5.82
CA GLY A 42 30.13 0.75 6.71
C GLY A 42 29.19 1.84 7.25
N PRO A 43 28.13 1.47 7.97
CA PRO A 43 27.29 2.43 8.70
C PRO A 43 28.16 3.04 9.78
N SER A 44 28.73 4.22 9.52
CA SER A 44 29.47 4.94 10.54
C SER A 44 28.52 5.26 11.69
N ASP A 45 28.95 4.97 12.92
CA ASP A 45 28.22 5.25 14.18
C ASP A 45 27.80 6.74 14.34
N ASP A 46 28.29 7.62 13.45
CA ASP A 46 27.89 9.02 13.39
C ASP A 46 26.42 9.21 12.95
N GLY A 47 25.82 8.24 12.24
CA GLY A 47 24.42 8.33 11.86
C GLY A 47 24.10 9.30 10.73
N GLU A 48 25.13 9.84 10.07
CA GLU A 48 25.01 10.92 9.09
C GLU A 48 24.78 10.39 7.66
N ALA A 49 25.07 9.10 7.42
CA ALA A 49 24.96 8.48 6.11
C ALA A 49 23.57 7.89 5.83
N VAL A 50 23.12 8.00 4.58
CA VAL A 50 22.01 7.19 4.05
C VAL A 50 22.47 5.74 3.97
N VAL A 51 21.64 4.78 4.34
CA VAL A 51 22.00 3.36 4.23
C VAL A 51 21.34 2.76 3.00
N ALA A 52 22.13 2.17 2.11
CA ALA A 52 21.67 1.47 0.93
C ALA A 52 21.65 -0.04 1.18
N LEU A 53 20.47 -0.65 1.20
CA LEU A 53 20.31 -2.08 1.45
C LEU A 53 19.89 -2.82 0.18
N ALA A 54 20.64 -3.85 -0.19
CA ALA A 54 20.25 -4.79 -1.25
C ALA A 54 20.67 -6.23 -0.89
N ARG A 55 19.66 -7.10 -0.70
CA ARG A 55 19.85 -8.50 -0.36
C ARG A 55 19.76 -9.40 -1.59
N LYS A 56 20.48 -10.54 -1.58
CA LYS A 56 20.33 -11.56 -2.63
C LYS A 56 18.98 -12.26 -2.55
N ARG A 57 18.53 -12.55 -1.34
CA ARG A 57 17.24 -13.16 -1.03
C ARG A 57 16.22 -12.10 -0.59
N PRO A 58 14.91 -12.41 -0.64
CA PRO A 58 13.90 -11.58 0.00
C PRO A 58 14.23 -11.30 1.47
N ILE A 59 13.93 -10.08 1.92
CA ILE A 59 14.01 -9.70 3.33
C ILE A 59 12.92 -10.47 4.07
N THR A 60 13.31 -11.16 5.12
CA THR A 60 12.42 -11.93 5.99
C THR A 60 11.73 -11.02 7.01
N ILE A 61 10.72 -11.54 7.69
CA ILE A 61 10.01 -10.81 8.75
C ILE A 61 10.96 -10.49 9.91
N ASP A 62 11.76 -11.47 10.36
CA ASP A 62 12.74 -11.28 11.44
C ASP A 62 13.76 -10.18 11.11
N GLU A 63 14.32 -10.21 9.91
CA GLU A 63 15.24 -9.15 9.46
C GLU A 63 14.55 -7.79 9.36
N ALA A 64 13.28 -7.75 8.96
CA ALA A 64 12.53 -6.50 8.91
C ALA A 64 12.33 -5.92 10.32
N ALA A 65 12.10 -6.78 11.33
CA ALA A 65 12.03 -6.38 12.73
C ALA A 65 13.38 -5.84 13.23
N GLU A 66 14.49 -6.52 12.94
CA GLU A 66 15.84 -6.06 13.29
C GLU A 66 16.21 -4.71 12.64
N LEU A 67 15.80 -4.50 11.38
CA LEU A 67 16.08 -3.27 10.63
C LEU A 67 15.17 -2.09 11.01
N ALA A 68 14.08 -2.32 11.74
CA ALA A 68 13.09 -1.28 12.03
C ALA A 68 13.67 -0.12 12.85
N GLU A 69 14.55 -0.40 13.82
CA GLU A 69 15.23 0.64 14.59
C GLU A 69 16.13 1.51 13.70
N LEU A 70 16.83 0.89 12.74
CA LEU A 70 17.66 1.60 11.77
C LEU A 70 16.80 2.46 10.83
N CYS A 71 15.67 1.93 10.34
CA CYS A 71 14.70 2.69 9.56
C CYS A 71 14.23 3.93 10.31
N MET A 72 13.79 3.75 11.56
CA MET A 72 13.21 4.82 12.38
C MET A 72 14.26 5.89 12.71
N SER A 73 15.44 5.48 13.15
CA SER A 73 16.56 6.39 13.45
C SER A 73 17.01 7.17 12.21
N GLY A 74 17.15 6.48 11.07
CA GLY A 74 17.46 7.11 9.79
C GLY A 74 16.40 8.12 9.35
N ALA A 75 15.13 7.76 9.44
CA ALA A 75 14.01 8.62 9.05
C ALA A 75 13.91 9.89 9.92
N HIS A 76 14.07 9.80 11.25
CA HIS A 76 14.14 10.98 12.12
C HIS A 76 15.28 11.95 11.76
N ARG A 77 16.40 11.41 11.27
CA ARG A 77 17.54 12.21 10.77
C ARG A 77 17.38 12.66 9.32
N ARG A 78 16.27 12.30 8.64
CA ARG A 78 16.06 12.49 7.20
C ARG A 78 17.16 11.83 6.34
N LYS A 79 17.74 10.74 6.85
CA LYS A 79 18.76 9.87 6.24
C LYS A 79 18.26 8.41 6.25
N PRO A 80 17.26 8.08 5.41
CA PRO A 80 16.56 6.81 5.53
C PRO A 80 17.42 5.61 5.14
N LEU A 81 16.98 4.43 5.60
CA LEU A 81 17.34 3.16 4.97
C LEU A 81 16.62 3.05 3.62
N VAL A 82 17.37 2.99 2.53
CA VAL A 82 16.86 2.85 1.16
C VAL A 82 17.07 1.41 0.69
N VAL A 83 15.96 0.69 0.52
CA VAL A 83 15.94 -0.76 0.31
C VAL A 83 15.63 -1.07 -1.15
N LEU A 84 16.47 -1.88 -1.80
CA LEU A 84 16.12 -2.53 -3.05
C LEU A 84 15.38 -3.84 -2.72
N ALA A 85 14.07 -3.86 -2.95
CA ALA A 85 13.30 -5.09 -2.84
C ALA A 85 13.80 -6.10 -3.88
N ALA A 86 14.32 -7.24 -3.41
CA ALA A 86 14.94 -8.29 -4.24
C ALA A 86 14.06 -8.70 -5.44
N TRP A 87 14.66 -9.21 -6.52
CA TRP A 87 13.90 -9.54 -7.74
C TRP A 87 12.85 -10.65 -7.54
N PRO A 88 11.83 -10.73 -8.41
CA PRO A 88 10.77 -11.73 -8.31
C PRO A 88 11.22 -13.19 -8.52
N ASP A 89 12.40 -13.45 -9.08
CA ASP A 89 12.76 -14.77 -9.59
C ASP A 89 13.17 -15.80 -8.50
N GLU A 90 13.32 -15.35 -7.25
CA GLU A 90 13.52 -16.19 -6.06
C GLU A 90 12.32 -16.00 -5.11
N LEU A 91 11.20 -16.62 -5.45
CA LEU A 91 9.92 -16.48 -4.76
C LEU A 91 9.95 -17.15 -3.38
N GLY A 92 10.34 -16.37 -2.37
CA GLY A 92 9.84 -16.60 -1.01
C GLY A 92 8.32 -16.38 -0.95
N ASP A 93 7.71 -16.58 0.22
CA ASP A 93 6.28 -16.35 0.41
C ASP A 93 5.91 -14.88 0.06
N PRO A 94 5.03 -14.65 -0.95
CA PRO A 94 4.55 -13.31 -1.32
C PRO A 94 3.98 -12.51 -0.15
N VAL A 95 3.33 -13.18 0.80
CA VAL A 95 2.70 -12.56 1.97
C VAL A 95 3.78 -12.10 2.94
N GLU A 96 4.71 -12.98 3.33
CA GLU A 96 5.81 -12.62 4.22
C GLU A 96 6.66 -11.50 3.63
N ARG A 97 6.95 -11.56 2.33
CA ARG A 97 7.70 -10.53 1.63
C ARG A 97 6.95 -9.19 1.65
N ALA A 98 5.65 -9.19 1.37
CA ALA A 98 4.84 -7.97 1.40
C ALA A 98 4.79 -7.39 2.83
N ALA A 99 4.65 -8.24 3.84
CA ALA A 99 4.64 -7.88 5.26
C ALA A 99 5.98 -7.26 5.69
N ALA A 100 7.10 -7.92 5.41
CA ALA A 100 8.44 -7.43 5.73
C ALA A 100 8.70 -6.05 5.09
N LEU A 101 8.42 -5.89 3.79
CA LEU A 101 8.59 -4.60 3.11
C LEU A 101 7.58 -3.54 3.61
N GLY A 102 6.38 -3.96 4.01
CA GLY A 102 5.36 -3.12 4.64
C GLY A 102 5.81 -2.59 5.98
N TYR A 103 6.38 -3.46 6.80
CA TYR A 103 6.93 -3.14 8.11
C TYR A 103 8.08 -2.14 7.99
N LEU A 104 9.06 -2.39 7.11
CA LEU A 104 10.15 -1.43 6.87
C LEU A 104 9.62 -0.04 6.45
N ARG A 105 8.65 0.02 5.54
CA ARG A 105 8.00 1.30 5.17
C ARG A 105 7.31 1.95 6.36
N CYS A 106 6.65 1.16 7.20
CA CYS A 106 5.98 1.63 8.40
C CYS A 106 6.93 2.38 9.32
N PHE A 107 8.13 1.82 9.52
CA PHE A 107 9.20 2.38 10.33
C PHE A 107 10.11 3.38 9.61
N GLY A 108 9.74 3.87 8.42
CA GLY A 108 10.46 4.95 7.73
C GLY A 108 11.55 4.49 6.74
N GLY A 109 11.56 3.21 6.37
CA GLY A 109 12.35 2.71 5.24
C GLY A 109 11.77 3.13 3.89
N LEU A 110 12.65 3.43 2.93
CA LEU A 110 12.29 3.79 1.56
C LEU A 110 12.51 2.57 0.65
N VAL A 111 11.43 1.90 0.28
CA VAL A 111 11.49 0.66 -0.51
C VAL A 111 11.34 0.95 -2.00
N CYS A 112 12.35 0.56 -2.79
CA CYS A 112 12.39 0.63 -4.25
C CYS A 112 12.22 -0.77 -4.86
N THR A 113 11.52 -0.88 -5.98
CA THR A 113 11.24 -2.16 -6.65
C THR A 113 12.18 -2.49 -7.81
N ASP A 114 12.95 -1.51 -8.25
CA ASP A 114 13.91 -1.66 -9.35
C ASP A 114 15.22 -0.92 -9.03
N PRO A 115 16.36 -1.38 -9.57
CA PRO A 115 17.66 -0.81 -9.25
C PRO A 115 17.85 0.64 -9.71
N SER A 116 17.22 1.02 -10.82
CA SER A 116 17.38 2.37 -11.36
C SER A 116 16.73 3.38 -10.43
N THR A 117 15.47 3.15 -10.03
CA THR A 117 14.80 3.97 -9.01
C THR A 117 15.57 3.94 -7.69
N TRP A 118 16.13 2.80 -7.30
CA TRP A 118 16.92 2.68 -6.07
C TRP A 118 18.18 3.58 -6.10
N ILE A 119 18.96 3.54 -7.18
CA ILE A 119 20.14 4.40 -7.36
C ILE A 119 19.74 5.88 -7.37
N GLU A 120 18.72 6.25 -8.14
CA GLU A 120 18.26 7.65 -8.21
C GLU A 120 17.71 8.13 -6.87
N THR A 121 17.11 7.23 -6.08
CA THR A 121 16.70 7.53 -4.71
C THR A 121 17.90 7.78 -3.81
N LEU A 122 18.96 6.96 -3.88
CA LEU A 122 20.19 7.17 -3.11
C LEU A 122 20.82 8.52 -3.44
N VAL A 123 20.92 8.87 -4.73
CA VAL A 123 21.42 10.18 -5.17
C VAL A 123 20.53 11.30 -4.65
N LEU A 124 19.20 11.18 -4.80
CA LEU A 124 18.23 12.16 -4.30
C LEU A 124 18.43 12.41 -2.80
N VAL A 125 18.35 11.37 -1.96
CA VAL A 125 18.35 11.54 -0.50
C VAL A 125 19.72 11.91 0.07
N ALA A 126 20.81 11.46 -0.57
CA ALA A 126 22.16 11.77 -0.11
C ALA A 126 22.60 13.17 -0.54
N ARG A 127 22.27 13.58 -1.78
CA ARG A 127 22.86 14.75 -2.44
C ARG A 127 21.91 15.94 -2.61
N LEU A 128 20.64 15.68 -2.89
CA LEU A 128 19.65 16.70 -3.22
C LEU A 128 18.70 16.99 -2.04
N GLY A 129 18.49 16.02 -1.17
CA GLY A 129 17.62 16.11 0.01
C GLY A 129 16.23 15.51 -0.20
N LEU A 130 15.49 15.42 0.90
CA LEU A 130 14.09 14.96 0.87
C LEU A 130 13.16 16.10 0.47
N PRO A 131 12.21 15.88 -0.45
CA PRO A 131 11.13 16.83 -0.68
C PRO A 131 10.21 16.92 0.54
N LEU A 132 9.33 17.93 0.59
CA LEU A 132 8.33 18.07 1.66
C LEU A 132 7.16 17.08 1.53
N GLY A 133 7.01 16.46 0.37
CA GLY A 133 5.89 15.61 0.03
C GLY A 133 5.99 15.04 -1.39
N PRO A 134 5.00 14.26 -1.85
CA PRO A 134 5.05 13.51 -3.10
C PRO A 134 4.47 14.26 -4.31
N ARG A 135 3.98 15.50 -4.16
CA ARG A 135 3.38 16.26 -5.27
C ARG A 135 4.49 16.85 -6.13
N LEU A 136 4.50 16.51 -7.41
CA LEU A 136 5.58 16.85 -8.34
C LEU A 136 5.07 17.74 -9.49
N ALA A 137 5.86 18.73 -9.88
CA ALA A 137 5.73 19.44 -11.15
C ALA A 137 6.88 19.08 -12.10
N ILE A 138 6.67 19.23 -13.41
CA ILE A 138 7.72 19.11 -14.43
C ILE A 138 7.77 20.42 -15.20
N VAL A 139 8.83 21.19 -15.01
CA VAL A 139 9.07 22.43 -15.75
C VAL A 139 10.12 22.16 -16.81
N ALA A 140 9.70 22.25 -18.07
CA ALA A 140 10.54 21.96 -19.21
C ALA A 140 10.34 23.02 -20.29
N GLU A 141 11.43 23.40 -20.98
CA GLU A 141 11.30 24.28 -22.14
C GLU A 141 10.44 23.60 -23.24
N PRO A 142 9.59 24.36 -23.95
CA PRO A 142 8.83 23.82 -25.06
C PRO A 142 9.76 23.11 -26.06
N HIS A 143 9.37 21.91 -26.49
CA HIS A 143 10.12 21.08 -27.43
C HIS A 143 11.45 20.51 -26.93
N SER A 144 11.81 20.71 -25.65
CA SER A 144 12.91 19.96 -25.02
C SER A 144 12.61 18.46 -24.96
N LEU A 145 13.66 17.65 -24.79
CA LEU A 145 13.50 16.21 -24.58
C LEU A 145 12.68 15.91 -23.33
N LEU A 146 12.87 16.69 -22.25
CA LEU A 146 12.10 16.56 -21.02
C LEU A 146 10.60 16.83 -21.25
N SER A 147 10.26 17.89 -21.99
CA SER A 147 8.87 18.21 -22.37
C SER A 147 8.24 17.08 -23.20
N ALA A 148 8.99 16.49 -24.14
CA ALA A 148 8.53 15.36 -24.93
C ALA A 148 8.29 14.09 -24.10
N GLN A 149 9.19 13.78 -23.15
CA GLN A 149 9.04 12.65 -22.23
C GLN A 149 7.83 12.84 -21.31
N ALA A 150 7.67 14.02 -20.72
CA ALA A 150 6.53 14.35 -19.87
C ALA A 150 5.19 14.20 -20.63
N SER A 151 5.12 14.72 -21.85
CA SER A 151 3.94 14.59 -22.72
C SER A 151 3.66 13.13 -23.10
N ALA A 152 4.69 12.30 -23.29
CA ALA A 152 4.53 10.88 -23.60
C ALA A 152 3.98 10.12 -22.39
N LEU A 153 4.50 10.41 -21.19
CA LEU A 153 4.00 9.84 -19.93
C LEU A 153 2.54 10.22 -19.72
N GLU A 154 2.17 11.49 -19.83
CA GLU A 154 0.80 11.96 -19.63
C GLU A 154 -0.20 11.19 -20.52
N ARG A 155 0.15 10.96 -21.80
CA ARG A 155 -0.68 10.17 -22.72
C ARG A 155 -0.78 8.70 -22.32
N GLU A 156 0.30 8.11 -21.83
CA GLU A 156 0.32 6.72 -21.35
C GLU A 156 -0.57 6.57 -20.10
N TYR A 157 -0.40 7.44 -19.12
CA TYR A 157 -1.21 7.43 -17.90
C TYR A 157 -2.70 7.67 -18.20
N SER A 158 -3.02 8.61 -19.11
CA SER A 158 -4.39 8.83 -19.58
C SER A 158 -5.02 7.56 -20.19
N ARG A 159 -4.23 6.76 -20.93
CA ARG A 159 -4.72 5.48 -21.48
C ARG A 159 -4.91 4.40 -20.42
N LEU A 160 -4.15 4.47 -19.33
CA LEU A 160 -4.24 3.54 -18.21
C LEU A 160 -5.27 3.97 -17.16
N GLY A 161 -6.05 5.03 -17.41
CA GLY A 161 -7.01 5.57 -16.45
C GLY A 161 -6.35 6.20 -15.21
N ALA A 162 -5.04 6.37 -15.21
CA ALA A 162 -4.28 6.94 -14.12
C ALA A 162 -4.12 8.45 -14.34
N ARG A 163 -4.43 9.26 -13.32
CA ARG A 163 -4.21 10.71 -13.39
C ARG A 163 -2.79 11.05 -12.97
N LEU A 164 -2.10 11.74 -13.85
CA LEU A 164 -0.87 12.45 -13.52
C LEU A 164 -1.14 13.91 -13.85
N SER A 165 -0.82 14.80 -12.93
CA SER A 165 -0.85 16.25 -13.18
C SER A 165 0.58 16.77 -13.27
N PRO A 166 1.33 16.50 -14.36
CA PRO A 166 2.51 17.30 -14.63
C PRO A 166 2.00 18.68 -15.08
N SER A 167 2.16 19.71 -14.24
CA SER A 167 1.97 21.09 -14.71
C SER A 167 3.10 21.39 -15.70
N LEU A 168 2.77 21.40 -16.99
CA LEU A 168 3.70 21.73 -18.08
C LEU A 168 3.84 23.24 -18.31
N GLU A 169 3.10 24.06 -17.56
CA GLU A 169 3.19 25.53 -17.61
C GLU A 169 3.62 26.09 -16.26
N GLY A 170 4.46 27.14 -16.33
CA GLY A 170 5.08 27.92 -15.24
C GLY A 170 4.75 27.46 -13.82
N ALA A 171 5.75 26.95 -13.10
CA ALA A 171 5.68 26.59 -11.68
C ALA A 171 5.50 27.81 -10.76
N SER A 172 4.44 28.59 -10.99
CA SER A 172 3.99 29.69 -10.15
C SER A 172 2.77 29.31 -9.30
N ASP A 173 2.40 28.03 -9.22
CA ASP A 173 1.29 27.59 -8.39
C ASP A 173 1.80 26.97 -7.07
N ASP A 174 1.48 27.65 -5.97
CA ASP A 174 1.75 27.27 -4.58
C ASP A 174 1.06 25.93 -4.26
N GLY A 175 1.71 24.81 -4.56
CA GLY A 175 1.11 23.49 -4.33
C GLY A 175 1.97 22.27 -4.62
N HIS A 176 3.23 22.42 -5.02
CA HIS A 176 4.12 21.30 -5.34
C HIS A 176 5.21 21.15 -4.27
N ASP A 177 5.61 19.91 -4.01
CA ASP A 177 6.61 19.58 -3.01
C ASP A 177 8.01 19.37 -3.64
N ALA A 178 8.05 19.06 -4.93
CA ALA A 178 9.26 19.08 -5.76
C ALA A 178 8.96 19.45 -7.22
N VAL A 179 9.96 20.01 -7.88
CA VAL A 179 9.92 20.44 -9.28
C VAL A 179 11.07 19.77 -10.03
N LEU A 180 10.72 19.02 -11.07
CA LEU A 180 11.67 18.46 -12.01
C LEU A 180 11.99 19.48 -13.10
N VAL A 181 13.27 19.76 -13.31
CA VAL A 181 13.76 20.70 -14.33
C VAL A 181 14.84 20.06 -15.19
N ASP A 182 15.03 20.54 -16.42
CA ASP A 182 16.11 20.04 -17.27
C ASP A 182 17.48 20.42 -16.67
N ILE A 183 18.44 19.49 -16.63
CA ILE A 183 19.80 19.75 -16.14
C ILE A 183 20.49 20.95 -16.82
N ASP A 184 20.13 21.25 -18.07
CA ASP A 184 20.72 22.36 -18.82
C ASP A 184 20.04 23.71 -18.50
N SER A 185 18.87 23.67 -17.84
CA SER A 185 18.20 24.86 -17.32
C SER A 185 18.72 25.30 -15.94
N VAL A 186 19.62 24.51 -15.33
CA VAL A 186 20.13 24.72 -13.97
C VAL A 186 21.56 25.26 -14.03
N ASP A 187 21.74 26.47 -13.50
CA ASP A 187 23.04 27.10 -13.29
C ASP A 187 23.32 27.33 -11.79
N SER A 188 24.49 27.91 -11.48
CA SER A 188 24.87 28.22 -10.08
C SER A 188 23.94 29.19 -9.34
N ARG A 189 23.01 29.86 -10.05
CA ARG A 189 22.06 30.83 -9.50
C ARG A 189 20.67 30.24 -9.35
N THR A 190 20.44 29.04 -9.89
CA THR A 190 19.18 28.33 -9.76
C THR A 190 19.00 27.94 -8.29
N PRO A 191 17.94 28.40 -7.62
CA PRO A 191 17.77 28.11 -6.21
C PRO A 191 17.46 26.62 -6.02
N THR A 192 17.99 26.03 -4.94
CA THR A 192 17.71 24.64 -4.57
C THR A 192 16.23 24.42 -4.23
N HIS A 193 15.53 25.48 -3.82
CA HIS A 193 14.10 25.47 -3.55
C HIS A 193 13.40 26.67 -4.20
N VAL A 194 12.17 26.46 -4.68
CA VAL A 194 11.26 27.53 -5.08
C VAL A 194 10.04 27.44 -4.17
N GLY A 195 9.86 28.44 -3.30
CA GLY A 195 8.93 28.33 -2.17
C GLY A 195 9.34 27.15 -1.27
N GLY A 196 8.43 26.23 -1.01
CA GLY A 196 8.71 24.97 -0.31
C GLY A 196 9.19 23.82 -1.22
N ALA A 197 9.09 23.97 -2.55
CA ALA A 197 9.34 22.88 -3.47
C ALA A 197 10.84 22.66 -3.69
N LEU A 198 11.29 21.40 -3.59
CA LEU A 198 12.67 21.02 -3.92
C LEU A 198 12.89 21.04 -5.44
N VAL A 199 13.88 21.78 -5.92
CA VAL A 199 14.24 21.82 -7.34
C VAL A 199 15.21 20.69 -7.65
N VAL A 200 14.81 19.78 -8.53
CA VAL A 200 15.57 18.58 -8.87
C VAL A 200 15.90 18.58 -10.36
N PRO A 201 17.18 18.73 -10.73
CA PRO A 201 17.62 18.61 -12.11
C PRO A 201 17.47 17.17 -12.59
N VAL A 202 17.02 16.98 -13.84
CA VAL A 202 16.88 15.66 -14.49
C VAL A 202 17.56 15.69 -15.84
N CYS A 203 18.20 14.59 -16.19
CA CYS A 203 18.78 14.39 -17.52
C CYS A 203 18.40 13.03 -18.11
N SER A 204 18.48 12.91 -19.43
CA SER A 204 18.22 11.66 -20.15
C SER A 204 19.42 10.70 -20.17
N ARG A 205 20.60 11.19 -19.78
CA ARG A 205 21.89 10.52 -19.98
C ARG A 205 22.74 10.61 -18.72
N GLY A 206 23.17 9.46 -18.22
CA GLY A 206 23.94 9.37 -16.97
C GLY A 206 25.27 10.09 -16.99
N GLU A 207 25.88 10.30 -18.15
CA GLU A 207 27.14 11.01 -18.30
C GLU A 207 27.02 12.52 -18.07
N LEU A 208 25.81 13.08 -18.18
CA LEU A 208 25.55 14.50 -17.94
C LEU A 208 25.49 14.81 -16.44
N ALA A 209 25.09 13.83 -15.63
CA ALA A 209 24.96 13.97 -14.20
C ALA A 209 26.30 13.62 -13.54
N THR A 210 26.92 14.60 -12.90
CA THR A 210 28.28 14.52 -12.36
C THR A 210 28.34 15.12 -10.96
N ALA A 211 29.46 14.94 -10.24
CA ALA A 211 29.65 15.56 -8.93
C ALA A 211 29.45 17.10 -8.92
N SER A 212 29.81 17.79 -10.01
CA SER A 212 29.64 19.24 -10.17
C SER A 212 28.30 19.64 -10.78
N ARG A 213 27.55 18.69 -11.36
CA ARG A 213 26.20 18.88 -11.92
C ARG A 213 25.28 17.76 -11.41
N PRO A 214 24.84 17.83 -10.14
CA PRO A 214 23.99 16.80 -9.56
C PRO A 214 22.63 16.82 -10.25
N ALA A 215 22.18 15.66 -10.70
CA ALA A 215 20.89 15.47 -11.35
C ALA A 215 20.42 14.03 -11.13
N LEU A 216 19.13 13.80 -11.33
CA LEU A 216 18.57 12.46 -11.50
C LEU A 216 18.58 12.05 -12.97
N VAL A 217 18.67 10.75 -13.25
CA VAL A 217 18.65 10.21 -14.61
C VAL A 217 17.32 9.53 -14.88
N ASP A 218 16.81 9.80 -16.09
CA ASP A 218 15.53 9.29 -16.60
C ASP A 218 14.32 9.81 -15.82
N LEU A 219 13.35 10.34 -16.55
CA LEU A 219 12.19 10.99 -15.96
C LEU A 219 11.33 10.03 -15.11
N ARG A 220 11.17 8.77 -15.51
CA ARG A 220 10.32 7.82 -14.76
C ARG A 220 10.95 7.47 -13.42
N HIS A 221 12.25 7.16 -13.41
CA HIS A 221 12.96 6.80 -12.19
C HIS A 221 13.10 8.02 -11.26
N ALA A 222 13.34 9.22 -11.82
CA ALA A 222 13.32 10.46 -11.04
C ALA A 222 11.97 10.73 -10.37
N MET A 223 10.86 10.56 -11.10
CA MET A 223 9.51 10.69 -10.54
C MET A 223 9.22 9.63 -9.48
N ALA A 224 9.64 8.39 -9.70
CA ALA A 224 9.45 7.29 -8.75
C ALA A 224 10.24 7.54 -7.44
N ALA A 225 11.51 7.94 -7.56
CA ALA A 225 12.37 8.30 -6.43
C ALA A 225 11.77 9.45 -5.61
N LEU A 226 11.35 10.54 -6.28
CA LEU A 226 10.74 11.69 -5.61
C LEU A 226 9.41 11.37 -4.94
N ARG A 227 8.54 10.57 -5.57
CA ARG A 227 7.28 10.14 -4.94
C ARG A 227 7.54 9.25 -3.73
N GLY A 228 8.50 8.34 -3.81
CA GLY A 228 8.93 7.50 -2.69
C GLY A 228 9.45 8.33 -1.52
N ALA A 229 10.41 9.21 -1.80
CA ALA A 229 11.00 10.13 -0.83
C ALA A 229 9.98 11.10 -0.22
N GLY A 230 9.06 11.62 -1.04
CA GLY A 230 7.99 12.51 -0.60
C GLY A 230 6.94 11.82 0.27
N ARG A 231 6.58 10.56 -0.02
CA ARG A 231 5.72 9.76 0.86
C ARG A 231 6.39 9.47 2.20
N LEU A 232 7.69 9.22 2.19
CA LEU A 232 8.48 9.10 3.41
C LEU A 232 8.48 10.40 4.20
N ALA A 233 8.70 11.55 3.55
CA ALA A 233 8.67 12.85 4.22
C ALA A 233 7.33 13.13 4.92
N LEU A 234 6.21 12.88 4.22
CA LEU A 234 4.88 12.99 4.84
C LEU A 234 4.71 12.05 6.03
N ARG A 235 5.25 10.84 5.96
CA ARG A 235 5.21 9.88 7.08
C ARG A 235 6.02 10.38 8.27
N ILE A 236 7.23 10.90 8.03
CA ILE A 236 8.06 11.50 9.09
C ILE A 236 7.27 12.60 9.82
N ASP A 237 6.58 13.46 9.06
CA ASP A 237 5.81 14.56 9.61
C ASP A 237 4.51 14.10 10.33
N GLN A 238 3.92 12.98 9.91
CA GLN A 238 2.71 12.39 10.50
C GLN A 238 2.99 11.46 11.69
N GLY A 239 4.24 11.00 11.84
CA GLY A 239 4.64 9.98 12.80
C GLY A 239 5.05 8.68 12.11
N ILE A 240 6.20 8.15 12.52
CA ILE A 240 6.74 6.86 12.07
C ILE A 240 6.17 5.75 12.95
N GLY A 241 5.88 4.60 12.34
CA GLY A 241 5.35 3.42 13.03
C GLY A 241 3.84 3.22 12.84
N PRO A 242 3.27 2.20 13.50
CA PRO A 242 1.84 1.94 13.51
C PRO A 242 1.03 3.11 14.06
N ALA A 243 -0.27 3.11 13.82
CA ALA A 243 -1.13 4.18 14.33
C ALA A 243 -1.14 4.22 15.88
N PRO A 244 -1.29 5.41 16.49
CA PRO A 244 -1.46 5.54 17.93
C PRO A 244 -2.72 4.81 18.45
N GLU A 245 -2.65 4.29 19.66
CA GLU A 245 -3.76 3.54 20.30
C GLU A 245 -5.04 4.38 20.50
N ASP A 246 -4.92 5.70 20.60
CA ASP A 246 -6.02 6.65 20.90
C ASP A 246 -6.62 7.34 19.66
N ALA A 247 -6.01 7.15 18.49
CA ALA A 247 -6.53 7.62 17.22
C ALA A 247 -7.98 7.13 16.88
N PRO A 248 -8.50 6.01 17.41
CA PRO A 248 -9.88 5.57 17.18
C PRO A 248 -10.98 6.40 17.84
N SER A 249 -10.67 7.43 18.63
CA SER A 249 -11.68 8.21 19.36
C SER A 249 -12.76 8.83 18.44
N SER A 250 -12.49 8.97 17.14
CA SER A 250 -13.44 9.43 16.12
C SER A 250 -14.16 8.34 15.32
N LEU A 251 -13.86 7.04 15.54
CA LEU A 251 -14.35 5.95 14.68
C LEU A 251 -15.74 5.41 15.06
N GLY A 252 -16.33 5.82 16.18
CA GLY A 252 -17.68 5.39 16.59
C GLY A 252 -17.78 3.89 16.88
N ILE A 253 -16.71 3.30 17.43
CA ILE A 253 -16.60 1.86 17.71
C ILE A 253 -17.49 1.48 18.90
N ASP A 254 -18.30 0.43 18.73
CA ASP A 254 -19.16 -0.17 19.76
C ASP A 254 -18.54 -1.46 20.29
N ARG A 255 -17.50 -1.31 21.13
CA ARG A 255 -16.75 -2.45 21.71
C ARG A 255 -17.65 -3.37 22.52
N GLU A 256 -18.58 -2.83 23.29
CA GLU A 256 -19.52 -3.65 24.06
C GLU A 256 -20.40 -4.53 23.15
N ARG A 257 -20.86 -4.00 22.01
CA ARG A 257 -21.57 -4.81 21.03
C ARG A 257 -20.67 -5.87 20.43
N PHE A 258 -19.42 -5.54 20.11
CA PHE A 258 -18.46 -6.52 19.62
C PHE A 258 -18.32 -7.68 20.62
N ASP A 259 -17.98 -7.39 21.88
CA ASP A 259 -17.77 -8.40 22.93
C ASP A 259 -19.00 -9.28 23.14
N ARG A 260 -20.20 -8.69 23.17
CA ARG A 260 -21.46 -9.43 23.29
C ARG A 260 -21.71 -10.38 22.12
N GLN A 261 -21.29 -10.03 20.91
CA GLN A 261 -21.48 -10.90 19.74
C GLN A 261 -20.40 -11.96 19.69
N LEU A 262 -19.15 -11.57 19.94
CA LEU A 262 -18.02 -12.48 20.02
C LEU A 262 -18.26 -13.57 21.08
N GLY A 263 -18.80 -13.22 22.25
CA GLY A 263 -19.14 -14.15 23.34
C GLY A 263 -20.13 -15.27 22.97
N LYS A 264 -20.83 -15.16 21.82
CA LYS A 264 -21.76 -16.19 21.33
C LYS A 264 -21.12 -17.17 20.33
N LEU A 265 -19.90 -16.89 19.89
CA LEU A 265 -19.21 -17.62 18.83
C LEU A 265 -18.29 -18.71 19.39
N GLY A 266 -18.11 -19.77 18.61
CA GLY A 266 -17.15 -20.85 18.86
C GLY A 266 -15.76 -20.49 18.36
N LYS A 267 -15.08 -21.45 17.72
CA LYS A 267 -13.71 -21.29 17.18
C LYS A 267 -13.64 -20.60 15.82
N SER A 268 -14.77 -20.50 15.14
CA SER A 268 -14.90 -19.87 13.82
C SER A 268 -16.18 -19.05 13.75
N ALA A 269 -16.12 -18.01 12.93
CA ALA A 269 -17.24 -17.16 12.58
C ALA A 269 -17.42 -17.20 11.06
N GLY A 270 -18.60 -17.62 10.61
CA GLY A 270 -18.98 -17.57 9.21
C GLY A 270 -19.25 -16.14 8.74
N ASP A 271 -19.70 -16.00 7.49
CA ASP A 271 -19.87 -14.69 6.86
C ASP A 271 -20.83 -13.75 7.60
N HIS A 272 -21.95 -14.27 8.09
CA HIS A 272 -22.91 -13.41 8.78
C HIS A 272 -22.36 -12.92 10.12
N GLU A 273 -21.79 -13.82 10.92
CA GLU A 273 -21.25 -13.53 12.23
C GLU A 273 -20.05 -12.59 12.15
N THR A 274 -19.14 -12.82 11.19
CA THR A 274 -17.97 -11.96 10.96
C THR A 274 -18.40 -10.55 10.57
N LYS A 275 -19.39 -10.39 9.68
CA LYS A 275 -19.92 -9.06 9.34
C LYS A 275 -20.61 -8.36 10.49
N VAL A 276 -21.25 -9.09 11.40
CA VAL A 276 -21.81 -8.51 12.62
C VAL A 276 -20.71 -7.94 13.53
N LEU A 277 -19.55 -8.60 13.61
CA LEU A 277 -18.37 -8.10 14.31
C LEU A 277 -17.78 -6.86 13.62
N LEU A 278 -17.57 -6.93 12.30
CA LEU A 278 -17.09 -5.81 11.48
C LEU A 278 -17.96 -4.55 11.64
N ALA A 279 -19.28 -4.72 11.60
CA ALA A 279 -20.23 -3.62 11.74
C ALA A 279 -20.18 -2.94 13.13
N ALA A 280 -19.67 -3.61 14.18
CA ALA A 280 -19.46 -2.99 15.49
C ALA A 280 -18.28 -1.99 15.46
N TYR A 281 -17.37 -2.11 14.51
CA TYR A 281 -16.27 -1.17 14.23
C TYR A 281 -16.64 -0.11 13.17
N GLY A 282 -17.92 -0.04 12.79
CA GLY A 282 -18.41 0.89 11.77
C GLY A 282 -17.96 0.53 10.35
N VAL A 283 -17.55 -0.72 10.11
CA VAL A 283 -17.23 -1.20 8.76
C VAL A 283 -18.51 -1.40 7.97
N ASP A 284 -18.56 -0.84 6.76
CA ASP A 284 -19.66 -1.08 5.83
C ASP A 284 -19.64 -2.52 5.32
N VAL A 285 -20.77 -3.20 5.46
CA VAL A 285 -20.97 -4.60 5.08
C VAL A 285 -22.22 -4.76 4.24
N SER A 286 -22.22 -5.74 3.34
CA SER A 286 -23.40 -6.06 2.54
C SER A 286 -24.61 -6.41 3.42
N ARG A 287 -25.77 -5.83 3.13
CA ARG A 287 -27.02 -6.11 3.87
C ARG A 287 -27.47 -7.54 3.63
N GLN A 288 -27.58 -8.32 4.71
CA GLN A 288 -27.97 -9.72 4.64
C GLN A 288 -28.71 -10.19 5.89
N ALA A 289 -29.44 -11.30 5.76
CA ALA A 289 -30.05 -11.99 6.88
C ALA A 289 -30.09 -13.51 6.66
N VAL A 290 -30.11 -14.26 7.75
CA VAL A 290 -30.16 -15.73 7.74
C VAL A 290 -31.61 -16.22 7.62
N ALA A 291 -31.83 -17.19 6.74
CA ALA A 291 -33.10 -17.84 6.52
C ALA A 291 -32.98 -19.35 6.81
N THR A 292 -33.78 -19.85 7.75
CA THR A 292 -33.84 -21.28 8.11
C THR A 292 -34.90 -22.06 7.33
N THR A 293 -35.66 -21.40 6.46
CA THR A 293 -36.65 -22.05 5.58
C THR A 293 -36.78 -21.31 4.25
N PRO A 294 -37.24 -21.98 3.16
CA PRO A 294 -37.48 -21.32 1.88
C PRO A 294 -38.48 -20.15 1.99
N SER A 295 -39.51 -20.28 2.83
CA SER A 295 -40.50 -19.23 3.06
C SER A 295 -39.91 -18.02 3.79
N ALA A 296 -38.99 -18.23 4.74
CA ALA A 296 -38.24 -17.16 5.39
C ALA A 296 -37.31 -16.45 4.38
N ALA A 297 -36.65 -17.22 3.51
CA ALA A 297 -35.77 -16.67 2.47
C ALA A 297 -36.53 -15.74 1.52
N VAL A 298 -37.72 -16.16 1.05
CA VAL A 298 -38.60 -15.31 0.22
C VAL A 298 -39.00 -14.03 0.95
N ARG A 299 -39.28 -14.09 2.26
CA ARG A 299 -39.66 -12.92 3.04
C ARG A 299 -38.50 -11.93 3.19
N ILE A 300 -37.29 -12.44 3.42
CA ILE A 300 -36.08 -11.62 3.49
C ILE A 300 -35.81 -10.98 2.13
N ALA A 301 -35.89 -11.76 1.04
CA ALA A 301 -35.69 -11.26 -0.31
C ALA A 301 -36.66 -10.13 -0.69
N LYS A 302 -37.96 -10.29 -0.38
CA LYS A 302 -38.96 -9.23 -0.59
C LYS A 302 -38.67 -7.95 0.19
N ARG A 303 -38.06 -8.06 1.38
CA ARG A 303 -37.68 -6.90 2.20
C ARG A 303 -36.41 -6.23 1.67
N ALA A 304 -35.44 -7.03 1.21
CA ALA A 304 -34.20 -6.54 0.63
C ALA A 304 -34.44 -5.84 -0.72
N GLY A 305 -35.44 -6.29 -1.48
CA GLY A 305 -35.64 -5.93 -2.87
C GLY A 305 -34.89 -6.89 -3.80
N PHE A 306 -35.43 -7.13 -5.00
CA PHE A 306 -34.77 -7.95 -6.02
C PHE A 306 -33.89 -7.08 -6.93
N PRO A 307 -32.77 -7.61 -7.48
CA PRO A 307 -32.27 -8.98 -7.30
C PRO A 307 -31.65 -9.27 -5.93
N VAL A 308 -31.64 -10.55 -5.55
CA VAL A 308 -30.95 -11.06 -4.35
C VAL A 308 -30.02 -12.22 -4.66
N ASP A 309 -29.00 -12.39 -3.83
CA ASP A 309 -28.15 -13.58 -3.84
C ASP A 309 -28.47 -14.49 -2.64
N ILE A 310 -28.26 -15.80 -2.80
CA ILE A 310 -28.36 -16.79 -1.74
C ILE A 310 -27.07 -17.61 -1.66
N LYS A 311 -26.55 -17.80 -0.44
CA LYS A 311 -25.45 -18.72 -0.17
C LYS A 311 -25.66 -19.51 1.12
N PRO A 312 -25.05 -20.68 1.30
CA PRO A 312 -25.14 -21.44 2.55
C PRO A 312 -24.70 -20.62 3.78
N TRP A 313 -25.30 -20.91 4.93
CA TRP A 313 -24.91 -20.31 6.21
C TRP A 313 -24.30 -21.36 7.14
N GLY A 314 -23.21 -20.99 7.80
CA GLY A 314 -22.60 -21.78 8.86
C GLY A 314 -21.15 -21.33 9.13
N PRO A 315 -20.60 -21.70 10.30
CA PRO A 315 -19.24 -21.33 10.69
C PRO A 315 -18.15 -22.08 9.92
N ASP A 316 -18.49 -23.22 9.31
CA ASP A 316 -17.58 -24.07 8.52
C ASP A 316 -17.78 -23.93 7.01
N ILE A 317 -18.62 -22.98 6.59
CA ILE A 317 -18.82 -22.69 5.17
C ILE A 317 -17.61 -21.90 4.65
N PRO A 318 -16.99 -22.32 3.53
CA PRO A 318 -15.86 -21.60 2.96
C PRO A 318 -16.24 -20.17 2.55
N SER A 319 -15.24 -19.33 2.33
CA SER A 319 -15.43 -18.02 1.72
C SER A 319 -15.90 -18.14 0.27
N GLU A 320 -16.43 -17.07 -0.31
CA GLU A 320 -16.73 -17.01 -1.75
C GLU A 320 -15.46 -17.21 -2.60
N TYR A 321 -14.33 -16.73 -2.09
CA TYR A 321 -13.03 -16.93 -2.71
C TYR A 321 -12.62 -18.42 -2.71
N ASP A 322 -12.90 -19.13 -1.62
CA ASP A 322 -12.59 -20.55 -1.44
C ASP A 322 -13.65 -21.49 -2.03
N GLY A 323 -14.57 -20.98 -2.85
CA GLY A 323 -15.51 -21.78 -3.62
C GLY A 323 -16.88 -22.01 -2.98
N CYS A 324 -17.31 -21.16 -2.04
CA CYS A 324 -18.69 -21.19 -1.54
C CYS A 324 -19.71 -21.05 -2.68
N PRO A 325 -20.70 -21.96 -2.79
CA PRO A 325 -21.71 -21.85 -3.83
C PRO A 325 -22.63 -20.66 -3.57
N VAL A 326 -22.81 -19.80 -4.58
CA VAL A 326 -23.69 -18.62 -4.51
C VAL A 326 -24.64 -18.62 -5.69
N GLU A 327 -25.94 -18.65 -5.39
CA GLU A 327 -27.01 -18.44 -6.34
C GLU A 327 -27.22 -16.92 -6.49
N ARG A 328 -26.84 -16.37 -7.63
CA ARG A 328 -26.79 -14.92 -7.86
C ARG A 328 -28.00 -14.40 -8.65
N GLU A 329 -28.28 -13.12 -8.49
CA GLU A 329 -29.25 -12.37 -9.30
C GLU A 329 -30.66 -13.01 -9.35
N LEU A 330 -31.14 -13.55 -8.23
CA LEU A 330 -32.47 -14.14 -8.15
C LEU A 330 -33.52 -13.03 -8.21
N MET A 331 -34.38 -13.05 -9.23
CA MET A 331 -35.29 -11.96 -9.56
C MET A 331 -36.69 -12.09 -8.94
N THR A 332 -37.07 -13.31 -8.56
CA THR A 332 -38.44 -13.59 -8.09
C THR A 332 -38.45 -14.50 -6.86
N ALA A 333 -39.60 -14.52 -6.18
CA ALA A 333 -39.84 -15.45 -5.07
C ALA A 333 -39.73 -16.93 -5.49
N ALA A 334 -40.03 -17.26 -6.76
CA ALA A 334 -39.88 -18.61 -7.28
C ALA A 334 -38.39 -18.97 -7.45
N ASP A 335 -37.59 -18.02 -7.94
CA ASP A 335 -36.13 -18.18 -8.08
C ASP A 335 -35.49 -18.37 -6.72
N VAL A 336 -35.87 -17.57 -5.73
CA VAL A 336 -35.39 -17.70 -4.33
C VAL A 336 -35.64 -19.09 -3.75
N ARG A 337 -36.81 -19.70 -4.00
CA ARG A 337 -37.09 -21.06 -3.50
C ARG A 337 -36.21 -22.11 -4.18
N ARG A 338 -35.96 -21.96 -5.48
CA ARG A 338 -35.08 -22.87 -6.22
C ARG A 338 -33.62 -22.68 -5.78
N GLY A 339 -33.17 -21.42 -5.68
CA GLY A 339 -31.83 -21.06 -5.22
C GLY A 339 -31.55 -21.53 -3.80
N TYR A 340 -32.53 -21.46 -2.88
CA TYR A 340 -32.40 -22.03 -1.54
C TYR A 340 -32.04 -23.53 -1.57
N ALA A 341 -32.78 -24.33 -2.35
CA ALA A 341 -32.51 -25.76 -2.48
C ALA A 341 -31.19 -26.04 -3.22
N ALA A 342 -30.88 -25.25 -4.26
CA ALA A 342 -29.65 -25.39 -5.03
C ALA A 342 -28.40 -25.08 -4.19
N ALA A 343 -28.39 -23.98 -3.42
CA ALA A 343 -27.28 -23.61 -2.56
C ALA A 343 -26.98 -24.68 -1.49
N ILE A 344 -28.02 -25.22 -0.85
CA ILE A 344 -27.88 -26.30 0.15
C ILE A 344 -27.35 -27.58 -0.50
N GLY A 345 -27.89 -27.96 -1.65
CA GLY A 345 -27.46 -29.15 -2.39
C GLY A 345 -26.02 -29.04 -2.89
N ALA A 346 -25.62 -27.87 -3.40
CA ALA A 346 -24.26 -27.61 -3.88
C ALA A 346 -23.21 -27.62 -2.75
N ALA A 347 -23.62 -27.26 -1.54
CA ALA A 347 -22.77 -27.30 -0.35
C ALA A 347 -22.81 -28.64 0.40
N ASP A 348 -23.51 -29.64 -0.13
CA ASP A 348 -23.72 -30.96 0.50
C ASP A 348 -24.24 -30.87 1.94
N LEU A 349 -25.13 -29.91 2.20
CA LEU A 349 -25.70 -29.69 3.52
C LEU A 349 -27.02 -30.46 3.71
N PRO A 350 -27.38 -30.83 4.95
CA PRO A 350 -28.67 -31.45 5.23
C PRO A 350 -29.84 -30.60 4.75
N SER A 351 -30.89 -31.26 4.25
CA SER A 351 -32.13 -30.59 3.86
C SER A 351 -32.69 -29.76 5.02
N GLY A 352 -33.00 -28.48 4.75
CA GLY A 352 -33.45 -27.53 5.77
C GLY A 352 -32.33 -26.79 6.49
N ALA A 353 -31.05 -26.98 6.11
CA ALA A 353 -29.96 -26.10 6.52
C ALA A 353 -30.28 -24.63 6.20
N ALA A 354 -29.70 -23.70 6.95
CA ALA A 354 -29.96 -22.28 6.75
C ALA A 354 -29.09 -21.70 5.63
N VAL A 355 -29.56 -20.59 5.08
CA VAL A 355 -28.85 -19.83 4.04
C VAL A 355 -28.79 -18.35 4.42
N ILE A 356 -27.78 -17.65 3.93
CA ILE A 356 -27.73 -16.20 3.90
C ILE A 356 -28.50 -15.74 2.65
N VAL A 357 -29.42 -14.79 2.83
CA VAL A 357 -30.05 -14.04 1.74
C VAL A 357 -29.55 -12.60 1.83
N ARG A 358 -28.98 -12.08 0.74
CA ARG A 358 -28.47 -10.70 0.66
C ARG A 358 -29.02 -9.98 -0.56
N ALA A 359 -29.10 -8.65 -0.49
CA ALA A 359 -29.23 -7.86 -1.71
C ALA A 359 -28.03 -8.14 -2.62
N SER A 360 -28.27 -8.32 -3.93
CA SER A 360 -27.15 -8.54 -4.86
C SER A 360 -26.22 -7.33 -4.81
N PRO A 361 -24.91 -7.53 -4.57
CA PRO A 361 -23.95 -6.43 -4.55
C PRO A 361 -23.96 -5.65 -5.87
N PRO A 362 -23.82 -4.31 -5.84
CA PRO A 362 -23.75 -3.53 -7.07
C PRO A 362 -22.51 -3.89 -7.91
N PRO A 363 -22.47 -3.53 -9.20
CA PRO A 363 -21.24 -3.61 -9.98
C PRO A 363 -20.15 -2.72 -9.36
N GLY A 364 -18.90 -3.14 -9.53
CA GLY A 364 -17.76 -2.43 -8.99
C GLY A 364 -16.50 -3.29 -9.00
N GLN A 365 -15.40 -2.69 -8.55
CA GLN A 365 -14.12 -3.39 -8.47
C GLN A 365 -14.03 -4.21 -7.18
N GLU A 366 -13.52 -5.43 -7.31
CA GLU A 366 -13.37 -6.35 -6.19
C GLU A 366 -11.91 -6.58 -5.85
N LEU A 367 -11.63 -6.65 -4.55
CA LEU A 367 -10.34 -7.06 -4.01
C LEU A 367 -10.53 -7.95 -2.78
N ARG A 368 -9.44 -8.61 -2.36
CA ARG A 368 -9.41 -9.42 -1.14
C ARG A 368 -8.38 -8.81 -0.19
N ALA A 369 -8.67 -8.87 1.10
CA ALA A 369 -7.69 -8.56 2.14
C ALA A 369 -7.77 -9.60 3.25
N GLU A 370 -6.69 -9.75 3.99
CA GLU A 370 -6.67 -10.53 5.22
C GLU A 370 -5.86 -9.79 6.28
N LEU A 371 -6.19 -10.06 7.54
CA LEU A 371 -5.42 -9.63 8.68
C LEU A 371 -4.94 -10.88 9.39
N ILE A 372 -3.62 -10.97 9.53
CA ILE A 372 -2.90 -12.12 10.07
C ILE A 372 -1.92 -11.64 11.13
N ASP A 373 -1.77 -12.41 12.20
CA ASP A 373 -0.77 -12.17 13.22
C ASP A 373 0.53 -12.86 12.82
N LEU A 374 1.57 -12.07 12.56
CA LEU A 374 2.88 -12.54 12.13
C LEU A 374 3.88 -12.40 13.29
N PRO A 375 4.73 -13.41 13.54
CA PRO A 375 5.80 -13.29 14.53
C PRO A 375 6.67 -12.04 14.30
N GLU A 376 7.22 -11.46 15.37
CA GLU A 376 8.09 -10.27 15.37
C GLU A 376 7.47 -8.93 14.90
N VAL A 377 6.49 -8.96 14.00
CA VAL A 377 5.88 -7.74 13.41
C VAL A 377 4.40 -7.56 13.77
N GLY A 378 3.79 -8.55 14.41
CA GLY A 378 2.42 -8.54 14.91
C GLY A 378 1.37 -8.59 13.81
N TRP A 379 0.16 -8.11 14.15
CA TRP A 379 -0.96 -8.03 13.21
C TRP A 379 -0.59 -7.23 11.98
N THR A 380 -0.86 -7.81 10.81
CA THR A 380 -0.53 -7.22 9.51
C THR A 380 -1.73 -7.33 8.58
N ALA A 381 -2.12 -6.21 7.99
CA ALA A 381 -3.11 -6.19 6.92
C ALA A 381 -2.43 -6.48 5.58
N VAL A 382 -2.91 -7.49 4.87
CA VAL A 382 -2.41 -7.95 3.58
C VAL A 382 -3.52 -7.78 2.55
N VAL A 383 -3.27 -7.03 1.48
CA VAL A 383 -4.22 -6.72 0.43
C VAL A 383 -3.77 -7.34 -0.89
N TYR A 384 -4.65 -8.16 -1.47
CA TYR A 384 -4.43 -8.84 -2.74
C TYR A 384 -5.08 -8.04 -3.87
N LEU A 385 -4.28 -7.78 -4.91
CA LEU A 385 -4.68 -6.94 -6.03
C LEU A 385 -4.84 -7.77 -7.30
N ARG A 386 -5.88 -7.49 -8.09
CA ARG A 386 -6.05 -8.13 -9.40
C ARG A 386 -5.02 -7.67 -10.43
N SER A 387 -4.50 -6.45 -10.28
CA SER A 387 -3.59 -5.81 -11.23
C SER A 387 -2.15 -6.35 -11.17
N ARG A 388 -1.77 -7.09 -10.12
CA ARG A 388 -0.42 -7.61 -9.96
C ARG A 388 -0.39 -8.89 -9.10
N PRO A 389 0.59 -9.77 -9.30
CA PRO A 389 0.68 -11.03 -8.56
C PRO A 389 1.04 -10.86 -7.08
N GLN A 390 1.80 -9.81 -6.74
CA GLN A 390 2.32 -9.59 -5.39
C GLN A 390 1.35 -8.76 -4.54
N PRO A 391 0.98 -9.20 -3.32
CA PRO A 391 0.16 -8.40 -2.42
C PRO A 391 0.93 -7.18 -1.91
N VAL A 392 0.21 -6.26 -1.26
CA VAL A 392 0.80 -5.24 -0.39
C VAL A 392 0.36 -5.45 1.04
N ALA A 393 1.23 -5.11 1.97
CA ALA A 393 0.90 -5.18 3.38
C ALA A 393 1.45 -4.00 4.16
N ALA A 394 0.87 -3.80 5.34
CA ALA A 394 1.32 -2.88 6.37
C ALA A 394 0.86 -3.38 7.76
N PRO A 395 1.64 -3.12 8.83
CA PRO A 395 1.28 -3.54 10.17
C PRO A 395 0.03 -2.80 10.68
N ALA A 396 -0.76 -3.49 11.48
CA ALA A 396 -1.91 -2.96 12.20
C ALA A 396 -1.49 -2.45 13.61
N PRO A 397 -2.16 -1.43 14.15
CA PRO A 397 -3.23 -0.65 13.51
C PRO A 397 -2.66 0.24 12.40
N LEU A 398 -3.41 0.36 11.30
CA LEU A 398 -2.96 1.10 10.13
C LEU A 398 -2.95 2.60 10.41
N SER A 399 -1.78 3.23 10.24
CA SER A 399 -1.69 4.68 10.17
C SER A 399 -2.41 5.20 8.93
N LEU A 400 -2.78 6.49 8.92
CA LEU A 400 -3.37 7.12 7.73
C LEU A 400 -2.44 7.05 6.51
N ALA A 401 -1.12 7.07 6.73
CA ALA A 401 -0.14 6.91 5.67
C ALA A 401 -0.15 5.47 5.11
N ASP A 402 -0.26 4.46 5.97
CA ASP A 402 -0.31 3.05 5.59
C ASP A 402 -1.62 2.68 4.90
N SER A 403 -2.76 3.09 5.45
CA SER A 403 -4.08 2.81 4.87
C SER A 403 -4.20 3.42 3.46
N ARG A 404 -3.74 4.66 3.28
CA ARG A 404 -3.68 5.33 1.96
C ARG A 404 -2.70 4.65 1.02
N ALA A 405 -1.56 4.17 1.51
CA ALA A 405 -0.59 3.45 0.68
C ALA A 405 -1.15 2.11 0.19
N LEU A 406 -1.87 1.36 1.04
CA LEU A 406 -2.57 0.15 0.66
C LEU A 406 -3.68 0.44 -0.36
N ALA A 407 -4.53 1.44 -0.09
CA ALA A 407 -5.63 1.79 -0.97
C ALA A 407 -5.16 2.34 -2.33
N SER A 408 -4.12 3.17 -2.36
CA SER A 408 -3.55 3.72 -3.61
C SER A 408 -2.84 2.68 -4.47
N ALA A 409 -2.53 1.50 -3.91
CA ALA A 409 -1.99 0.40 -4.69
C ALA A 409 -3.09 -0.26 -5.55
N VAL A 410 -4.35 -0.13 -5.16
CA VAL A 410 -5.50 -0.54 -5.98
C VAL A 410 -5.58 0.40 -7.18
N VAL A 411 -5.44 -0.17 -8.37
CA VAL A 411 -5.57 0.56 -9.63
C VAL A 411 -6.77 0.06 -10.38
N ALA A 412 -7.40 0.96 -11.12
CA ALA A 412 -8.44 0.64 -12.10
C ALA A 412 -7.93 -0.48 -13.03
N THR A 413 -8.74 -1.53 -13.20
CA THR A 413 -8.40 -2.69 -14.03
C THR A 413 -9.18 -2.72 -15.34
N ARG A 414 -10.29 -1.98 -15.39
CA ARG A 414 -11.16 -1.82 -16.56
C ARG A 414 -11.17 -0.36 -16.97
N ALA A 415 -11.37 -0.10 -18.26
CA ALA A 415 -11.49 1.27 -18.78
C ALA A 415 -12.64 2.05 -18.14
N ASP A 416 -13.66 1.34 -17.64
CA ASP A 416 -14.85 1.92 -17.01
C ASP A 416 -14.66 2.18 -15.50
N ASP A 417 -13.61 1.62 -14.87
CA ASP A 417 -13.28 1.81 -13.45
C ASP A 417 -12.68 3.23 -13.21
N THR A 418 -13.45 4.29 -13.44
CA THR A 418 -12.86 5.62 -13.65
C THR A 418 -12.60 6.45 -12.38
N ASP A 419 -13.17 6.09 -11.23
CA ASP A 419 -12.95 6.81 -9.95
C ASP A 419 -13.14 5.88 -8.74
N LEU A 420 -12.21 4.95 -8.53
CA LEU A 420 -12.23 4.08 -7.33
C LEU A 420 -12.15 4.93 -6.06
N ASP A 421 -13.11 4.73 -5.14
CA ASP A 421 -13.13 5.42 -3.85
C ASP A 421 -12.09 4.82 -2.87
N THR A 422 -10.82 5.13 -3.17
CA THR A 422 -9.68 4.74 -2.34
C THR A 422 -9.71 5.39 -0.95
N THR A 423 -10.50 6.45 -0.76
CA THR A 423 -10.70 7.06 0.56
C THR A 423 -11.59 6.18 1.43
N ALA A 424 -12.73 5.72 0.90
CA ALA A 424 -13.60 4.77 1.58
C ALA A 424 -12.88 3.44 1.86
N LEU A 425 -12.08 2.93 0.90
CA LEU A 425 -11.27 1.75 1.14
C LEU A 425 -10.22 1.96 2.26
N SER A 426 -9.55 3.11 2.27
CA SER A 426 -8.62 3.46 3.34
C SER A 426 -9.32 3.50 4.71
N ASP A 427 -10.51 4.09 4.81
CA ASP A 427 -11.29 4.13 6.05
C ASP A 427 -11.71 2.72 6.50
N LEU A 428 -12.22 1.90 5.56
CA LEU A 428 -12.58 0.50 5.81
C LEU A 428 -11.39 -0.29 6.36
N LEU A 429 -10.23 -0.25 5.68
CA LEU A 429 -9.04 -0.98 6.12
C LEU A 429 -8.56 -0.50 7.49
N THR A 430 -8.62 0.81 7.76
CA THR A 430 -8.26 1.40 9.06
C THR A 430 -9.14 0.82 10.16
N ARG A 431 -10.46 0.83 10.00
CA ARG A 431 -11.41 0.29 10.98
C ARG A 431 -11.18 -1.19 11.26
N VAL A 432 -10.94 -1.98 10.21
CA VAL A 432 -10.66 -3.41 10.36
C VAL A 432 -9.33 -3.64 11.07
N SER A 433 -8.31 -2.81 10.81
CA SER A 433 -7.02 -2.92 11.50
C SER A 433 -7.13 -2.66 13.01
N TYR A 434 -7.98 -1.72 13.42
CA TYR A 434 -8.27 -1.50 14.85
C TYR A 434 -9.08 -2.63 15.46
N LEU A 435 -9.96 -3.29 14.70
CA LEU A 435 -10.70 -4.45 15.20
C LEU A 435 -9.77 -5.58 15.62
N VAL A 436 -8.79 -5.93 14.78
CA VAL A 436 -7.84 -7.00 15.13
C VAL A 436 -6.79 -6.54 16.15
N TRP A 437 -6.52 -5.23 16.23
CA TRP A 437 -5.67 -4.69 17.28
C TRP A 437 -6.35 -4.82 18.65
N ASP A 438 -7.57 -4.31 18.79
CA ASP A 438 -8.33 -4.29 20.05
C ASP A 438 -8.70 -5.71 20.54
N HIS A 439 -8.93 -6.64 19.61
CA HIS A 439 -9.36 -8.01 19.92
C HIS A 439 -8.38 -9.07 19.41
N GLY A 440 -7.10 -8.71 19.30
CA GLY A 440 -6.06 -9.60 18.80
C GLY A 440 -5.91 -10.86 19.63
N GLU A 441 -6.18 -10.82 20.93
CA GLU A 441 -6.12 -12.01 21.80
C GLU A 441 -7.23 -13.03 21.49
N ASP A 442 -8.37 -12.57 20.96
CA ASP A 442 -9.54 -13.40 20.64
C ASP A 442 -9.57 -13.88 19.18
N ILE A 443 -8.90 -13.16 18.28
CA ILE A 443 -8.90 -13.42 16.83
C ILE A 443 -7.60 -14.12 16.45
N GLU A 444 -7.68 -15.18 15.66
CA GLU A 444 -6.51 -15.86 15.08
C GLU A 444 -6.21 -15.33 13.68
N ARG A 445 -7.27 -15.10 12.89
CA ARG A 445 -7.19 -14.61 11.51
C ARG A 445 -8.52 -13.98 11.11
N LEU A 446 -8.47 -12.91 10.34
CA LEU A 446 -9.63 -12.29 9.71
C LEU A 446 -9.42 -12.24 8.20
N ASP A 447 -10.29 -12.90 7.44
CA ASP A 447 -10.27 -12.87 5.98
C ASP A 447 -11.44 -12.03 5.48
N LEU A 448 -11.15 -11.03 4.65
CA LEU A 448 -12.10 -10.24 3.90
C LEU A 448 -12.10 -10.77 2.46
N GLY A 449 -12.72 -11.94 2.29
CA GLY A 449 -12.72 -12.70 1.04
C GLY A 449 -13.25 -11.94 -0.17
N ARG A 450 -14.11 -10.93 0.06
CA ARG A 450 -14.58 -10.02 -0.98
C ARG A 450 -14.86 -8.63 -0.41
N ILE A 451 -14.03 -7.67 -0.79
CA ILE A 451 -14.27 -6.23 -0.62
C ILE A 451 -14.69 -5.67 -1.98
N LEU A 452 -15.75 -4.88 -2.00
CA LEU A 452 -16.29 -4.24 -3.20
C LEU A 452 -16.12 -2.72 -3.10
N LEU A 453 -15.58 -2.12 -4.15
CA LEU A 453 -15.63 -0.68 -4.43
C LEU A 453 -16.68 -0.45 -5.52
N PRO A 454 -17.90 0.00 -5.16
CA PRO A 454 -18.96 0.26 -6.12
C PRO A 454 -18.60 1.37 -7.12
N GLU A 455 -19.22 1.33 -8.30
CA GLU A 455 -19.08 2.40 -9.32
C GLU A 455 -19.61 3.76 -8.85
N ASP A 456 -20.56 3.78 -7.91
CA ASP A 456 -21.15 5.00 -7.32
C ASP A 456 -20.41 5.50 -6.06
N GLY A 457 -19.28 4.87 -5.72
CA GLY A 457 -18.42 5.26 -4.60
C GLY A 457 -18.63 4.43 -3.33
N GLY A 458 -17.76 4.63 -2.35
CA GLY A 458 -17.72 3.83 -1.13
C GLY A 458 -16.89 2.54 -1.22
N ALA A 459 -16.84 1.80 -0.11
CA ALA A 459 -16.23 0.49 -0.02
C ALA A 459 -17.01 -0.37 0.97
N MET A 460 -17.25 -1.64 0.68
CA MET A 460 -17.97 -2.54 1.58
C MET A 460 -17.43 -3.97 1.56
N VAL A 461 -17.56 -4.65 2.69
CA VAL A 461 -17.25 -6.08 2.80
C VAL A 461 -18.48 -6.90 2.37
N VAL A 462 -18.32 -7.69 1.33
CA VAL A 462 -19.34 -8.55 0.72
C VAL A 462 -19.19 -10.02 1.13
N ASP A 463 -18.00 -10.42 1.56
CA ASP A 463 -17.73 -11.74 2.12
C ASP A 463 -16.57 -11.64 3.12
N ALA A 464 -16.72 -12.24 4.30
CA ALA A 464 -15.65 -12.31 5.29
C ALA A 464 -15.77 -13.55 6.18
N ILE A 465 -14.66 -14.03 6.73
CA ILE A 465 -14.66 -15.11 7.74
C ILE A 465 -13.62 -14.80 8.80
N ALA A 466 -13.84 -15.24 10.04
CA ALA A 466 -12.86 -15.11 11.12
C ALA A 466 -12.60 -16.45 11.81
N ARG A 467 -11.32 -16.69 12.13
CA ARG A 467 -10.91 -17.74 13.06
C ARG A 467 -10.63 -17.11 14.42
N LEU A 468 -11.05 -17.78 15.49
CA LEU A 468 -11.03 -17.27 16.85
C LEU A 468 -10.18 -18.17 17.76
N ARG A 469 -9.44 -17.56 18.68
CA ARG A 469 -8.53 -18.21 19.64
C ARG A 469 -9.28 -18.80 20.84
N ARG A 470 -10.18 -19.76 20.58
CA ARG A 470 -11.09 -20.35 21.59
C ARG A 470 -11.01 -21.85 21.74
#